data_AF-A0A3N9V353-F1
#
_entry.id   AF-A0A3N9V353-F1
#
_cell.length_a   1.000
_cell.length_b   1.000
_cell.length_c   1.000
_cell.angle_alpha   90.00
_cell.angle_beta   90.00
_cell.angle_gamma   90.00
#
_symmetry.space_group_name_H-M   'P 1'
#
loop_
_entity.id
_entity.type
_entity.pdbx_description
1 polymer ?
#
loop_
_entity_poly.entity_id
_entity_poly.type
_entity_poly.pdbx_seq_one_letter_code
_entity_poly.pdbx_strand_id
1 'polypeptide(L)'
;MERSDIIRALESLDKKAEKASQDYETAAERGYSGVCIDCPFIPLFRALARLDASVAGDAGCAIRTTREPYESVDVVYGLGSSIGVASGFIEKGVAVVGDYALAHSGLQGLINAIWQKREVVVVVLKNNMAAMTGGQAVPDLTKLLETLVRTRFIEVPGSVEEIESALNEELAKPGSSAIVVSGRCAKIDKRIG
;
A
#
# COMPACT_ATOMS: atom_id res chain seq x y z
N MET A 1 -19.38 25.43 -21.34
CA MET A 1 -18.77 24.51 -22.31
C MET A 1 -19.75 24.41 -23.44
N GLU A 2 -19.42 25.03 -24.56
CA GLU A 2 -20.34 25.24 -25.67
C GLU A 2 -20.24 24.10 -26.68
N ARG A 3 -21.29 23.90 -27.49
CA ARG A 3 -21.31 22.89 -28.57
C ARG A 3 -20.10 23.02 -29.51
N SER A 4 -19.62 24.25 -29.73
CA SER A 4 -18.42 24.55 -30.52
C SER A 4 -17.13 23.99 -29.92
N ASP A 5 -17.03 23.92 -28.60
CA ASP A 5 -15.86 23.39 -27.90
C ASP A 5 -15.75 21.87 -28.10
N ILE A 6 -16.90 21.19 -28.06
CA ILE A 6 -16.99 19.73 -28.30
C ILE A 6 -16.64 19.40 -29.75
N ILE A 7 -17.16 20.15 -30.72
CA ILE A 7 -16.86 19.94 -32.15
C ILE A 7 -15.37 20.15 -32.41
N ARG A 8 -14.77 21.23 -31.90
CA ARG A 8 -13.34 21.49 -32.05
C ARG A 8 -12.47 20.40 -31.41
N ALA A 9 -12.89 19.87 -30.27
CA ALA A 9 -12.20 18.75 -29.62
C ALA A 9 -12.27 17.48 -30.48
N LEU A 10 -13.44 17.14 -31.04
CA LEU A 10 -13.60 15.98 -31.92
C LEU A 10 -12.75 16.11 -33.21
N GLU A 11 -12.76 17.28 -33.84
CA GLU A 11 -11.91 17.56 -35.01
C GLU A 11 -10.42 17.46 -34.70
N SER A 12 -10.01 17.75 -33.46
CA SER A 12 -8.62 17.61 -33.01
C SER A 12 -8.22 16.15 -32.72
N LEU A 13 -9.19 15.29 -32.36
CA LEU A 13 -8.95 13.86 -32.13
C LEU A 13 -8.81 13.08 -33.45
N ASP A 14 -9.54 13.48 -34.49
CA ASP A 14 -9.42 12.87 -35.83
C ASP A 14 -8.08 13.20 -36.51
N LYS A 15 -7.42 14.28 -36.09
CA LYS A 15 -6.02 14.54 -36.44
C LYS A 15 -5.15 13.59 -35.62
N LYS A 16 -4.93 12.37 -36.12
CA LYS A 16 -3.90 11.45 -35.60
C LYS A 16 -2.56 12.17 -35.63
N ALA A 17 -2.16 12.77 -34.50
CA ALA A 17 -0.79 13.16 -34.29
C ALA A 17 0.06 11.89 -34.44
N GLU A 18 1.11 11.94 -35.26
CA GLU A 18 2.10 10.87 -35.27
C GLU A 18 2.60 10.71 -33.84
N LYS A 19 2.39 9.51 -33.27
CA LYS A 19 2.86 9.20 -31.93
C LYS A 19 4.37 9.35 -31.95
N ALA A 20 4.89 10.38 -31.29
CA ALA A 20 6.33 10.53 -31.14
C ALA A 20 6.91 9.21 -30.61
N SER A 21 8.06 8.80 -31.13
CA SER A 21 8.80 7.66 -30.60
C SER A 21 8.95 7.85 -29.10
N GLN A 22 8.37 6.95 -28.32
CA GLN A 22 8.53 6.94 -26.87
C GLN A 22 9.68 6.00 -26.55
N ASP A 23 10.78 6.57 -26.09
CA ASP A 23 11.80 5.79 -25.40
C ASP A 23 11.23 5.44 -24.02
N TYR A 24 10.81 4.19 -23.86
CA TYR A 24 10.28 3.70 -22.59
C TYR A 24 11.45 3.47 -21.64
N GLU A 25 11.57 4.30 -20.61
CA GLU A 25 12.48 4.03 -19.51
C GLU A 25 12.04 2.76 -18.77
N THR A 26 12.94 1.78 -18.66
CA THR A 26 12.72 0.58 -17.87
C THR A 26 12.96 0.85 -16.38
N ALA A 27 12.38 0.02 -15.51
CA ALA A 27 12.65 0.07 -14.07
C ALA A 27 14.14 -0.15 -13.74
N ALA A 28 14.88 -0.86 -14.60
CA ALA A 28 16.32 -1.07 -14.44
C ALA A 28 17.13 0.21 -14.72
N GLU A 29 16.72 0.99 -15.72
CA GLU A 29 17.43 2.21 -16.14
C GLU A 29 17.18 3.42 -15.24
N ARG A 30 16.00 3.49 -14.60
CA ARG A 30 15.64 4.60 -13.69
C ARG A 30 16.41 4.63 -12.37
N GLY A 31 17.06 3.52 -12.02
CA GLY A 31 17.54 3.28 -10.67
C GLY A 31 16.38 3.08 -9.69
N TYR A 32 16.62 2.28 -8.65
CA TYR A 32 15.64 2.02 -7.60
C TYR A 32 16.06 2.72 -6.33
N SER A 33 15.23 3.67 -5.87
CA SER A 33 15.33 4.18 -4.51
C SER A 33 14.38 3.38 -3.62
N GLY A 34 14.93 2.54 -2.73
CA GLY A 34 14.15 1.82 -1.73
C GLY A 34 13.45 2.77 -0.73
N VAL A 35 13.07 2.23 0.42
CA VAL A 35 12.54 3.06 1.53
C VAL A 35 13.62 4.00 2.06
N CYS A 36 13.19 5.03 2.81
CA CYS A 36 14.13 5.98 3.42
C CYS A 36 15.07 5.26 4.40
N ILE A 37 16.34 5.69 4.48
CA ILE A 37 17.36 5.08 5.36
C ILE A 37 16.89 5.00 6.82
N ASP A 38 16.24 6.08 7.29
CA ASP A 38 15.76 6.20 8.68
C ASP A 38 14.27 5.82 8.82
N CYS A 39 13.72 5.01 7.90
CA CYS A 39 12.32 4.63 7.95
C CYS A 39 12.06 3.66 9.12
N PRO A 40 11.18 3.97 10.08
CA PRO A 40 10.95 3.09 11.23
C PRO A 40 10.22 1.80 10.83
N PHE A 41 9.63 1.73 9.63
CA PHE A 41 8.95 0.55 9.10
C PHE A 41 9.90 -0.48 8.48
N ILE A 42 11.22 -0.23 8.44
CA ILE A 42 12.20 -1.21 7.94
C ILE A 42 12.05 -2.60 8.57
N PRO A 43 11.88 -2.75 9.90
CA PRO A 43 11.68 -4.05 10.51
C PRO A 43 10.43 -4.79 9.99
N LEU A 44 9.33 -4.07 9.72
CA LEU A 44 8.13 -4.65 9.12
C LEU A 44 8.41 -5.18 7.71
N PHE A 45 9.11 -4.43 6.86
CA PHE A 45 9.42 -4.89 5.50
C PHE A 45 10.34 -6.11 5.52
N ARG A 46 11.28 -6.18 6.46
CA ARG A 46 12.11 -7.38 6.66
C ARG A 46 11.29 -8.58 7.15
N ALA A 47 10.31 -8.35 8.03
CA ALA A 47 9.42 -9.42 8.50
C ALA A 47 8.54 -9.96 7.37
N LEU A 48 7.98 -9.07 6.54
CA LEU A 48 7.19 -9.44 5.36
C LEU A 48 8.00 -10.27 4.37
N ALA A 49 9.28 -9.94 4.15
CA ALA A 49 10.17 -10.68 3.26
C ALA A 49 10.48 -12.12 3.73
N ARG A 50 10.24 -12.42 5.01
CA ARG A 50 10.44 -13.77 5.59
C ARG A 50 9.17 -14.62 5.56
N LEU A 51 8.03 -14.06 5.17
CA LEU A 51 6.77 -14.80 5.16
C LEU A 51 6.71 -15.78 4.00
N ASP A 52 6.18 -16.96 4.27
CA ASP A 52 5.76 -17.93 3.26
C ASP A 52 4.29 -17.67 2.85
N ALA A 53 4.01 -16.45 2.39
CA ALA A 53 2.67 -16.03 1.97
C ALA A 53 2.75 -14.89 0.95
N SER A 54 1.78 -14.83 0.03
CA SER A 54 1.72 -13.75 -0.95
C SER A 54 1.37 -12.40 -0.31
N VAL A 55 2.07 -11.35 -0.73
CA VAL A 55 1.95 -9.99 -0.23
C VAL A 55 1.58 -9.02 -1.36
N ALA A 56 0.39 -8.44 -1.26
CA ALA A 56 -0.03 -7.33 -2.12
C ALA A 56 0.26 -5.99 -1.44
N GLY A 57 0.91 -5.06 -2.14
CA GLY A 57 1.19 -3.71 -1.65
C GLY A 57 0.40 -2.64 -2.42
N ASP A 58 0.29 -1.45 -1.81
CA ASP A 58 -0.26 -0.27 -2.47
C ASP A 58 0.79 0.60 -3.15
N ALA A 59 0.31 1.44 -4.08
CA ALA A 59 1.07 2.53 -4.69
C ALA A 59 1.40 3.65 -3.68
N GLY A 60 2.26 3.33 -2.71
CA GLY A 60 2.75 4.17 -1.62
C GLY A 60 4.13 3.68 -1.18
N CYS A 61 4.53 3.88 0.08
CA CYS A 61 5.88 3.47 0.53
C CYS A 61 6.17 1.97 0.31
N ALA A 62 5.15 1.12 0.34
CA ALA A 62 5.25 -0.32 0.08
C ALA A 62 5.75 -0.66 -1.34
N ILE A 63 5.49 0.17 -2.37
CA ILE A 63 6.01 -0.11 -3.72
C ILE A 63 7.54 -0.08 -3.77
N ARG A 64 8.17 0.65 -2.84
CA ARG A 64 9.62 0.77 -2.69
C ARG A 64 10.24 -0.39 -1.93
N THR A 65 9.53 -1.49 -1.76
CA THR A 65 10.05 -2.73 -1.16
C THR A 65 9.86 -3.94 -2.07
N THR A 66 9.43 -3.73 -3.33
CA THR A 66 9.22 -4.77 -4.35
C THR A 66 10.53 -5.33 -4.93
N ARG A 67 11.67 -4.69 -4.66
CA ARG A 67 13.00 -5.13 -5.11
C ARG A 67 13.97 -5.18 -3.94
N GLU A 68 15.17 -5.71 -4.21
CA GLU A 68 16.30 -5.67 -3.28
C GLU A 68 16.47 -4.28 -2.63
N PRO A 69 16.83 -4.22 -1.34
CA PRO A 69 17.20 -5.35 -0.47
C PRO A 69 16.02 -5.96 0.31
N TYR A 70 14.77 -5.57 0.01
CA TYR A 70 13.61 -6.01 0.79
C TYR A 70 12.86 -7.15 0.15
N GLU A 71 12.51 -7.03 -1.14
CA GLU A 71 11.72 -8.03 -1.87
C GLU A 71 10.48 -8.52 -1.08
N SER A 72 9.84 -7.60 -0.36
CA SER A 72 8.85 -7.93 0.67
C SER A 72 7.40 -7.78 0.20
N VAL A 73 7.20 -7.46 -1.08
CA VAL A 73 5.89 -7.23 -1.72
C VAL A 73 5.95 -7.84 -3.12
N ASP A 74 5.05 -8.76 -3.42
CA ASP A 74 5.03 -9.50 -4.70
C ASP A 74 4.37 -8.68 -5.81
N VAL A 75 3.31 -7.93 -5.48
CA VAL A 75 2.50 -7.24 -6.47
C VAL A 75 1.98 -5.90 -5.96
N VAL A 76 1.97 -4.90 -6.83
CA VAL A 76 1.39 -3.57 -6.59
C VAL A 76 0.63 -3.12 -7.83
N TYR A 77 -0.62 -2.71 -7.66
CA TYR A 77 -1.47 -2.25 -8.76
C TYR A 77 -1.77 -0.76 -8.70
N GLY A 78 -2.35 -0.29 -7.61
CA GLY A 78 -2.77 1.10 -7.45
C GLY A 78 -2.93 1.50 -6.00
N LEU A 79 -3.28 2.77 -5.78
CA LEU A 79 -3.53 3.27 -4.44
C LEU A 79 -4.82 2.65 -3.87
N GLY A 80 -4.72 2.09 -2.66
CA GLY A 80 -5.84 1.44 -1.94
C GLY A 80 -6.40 0.22 -2.66
N SER A 81 -5.59 -0.46 -3.46
CA SER A 81 -5.96 -1.69 -4.19
C SER A 81 -5.50 -2.97 -3.49
N SER A 82 -4.49 -2.88 -2.63
CA SER A 82 -3.81 -4.00 -1.97
C SER A 82 -4.77 -5.03 -1.35
N ILE A 83 -5.79 -4.58 -0.62
CA ILE A 83 -6.78 -5.46 0.03
C ILE A 83 -7.61 -6.22 -0.99
N GLY A 84 -8.06 -5.55 -2.07
CA GLY A 84 -8.81 -6.20 -3.14
C GLY A 84 -7.96 -7.22 -3.90
N VAL A 85 -6.68 -6.90 -4.13
CA VAL A 85 -5.72 -7.79 -4.78
C VAL A 85 -5.45 -9.02 -3.92
N ALA A 86 -5.12 -8.83 -2.63
CA ALA A 86 -4.87 -9.93 -1.71
C ALA A 86 -6.09 -10.83 -1.51
N SER A 87 -7.30 -10.27 -1.56
CA SER A 87 -8.55 -11.05 -1.52
C SER A 87 -8.75 -11.97 -2.73
N GLY A 88 -8.01 -11.74 -3.81
CA GLY A 88 -8.01 -12.56 -5.02
C GLY A 88 -6.93 -13.64 -5.04
N PHE A 89 -6.03 -13.70 -4.05
CA PHE A 89 -5.05 -14.78 -3.94
C PHE A 89 -5.75 -16.13 -3.70
N ILE A 90 -5.09 -17.20 -4.13
CA ILE A 90 -5.59 -18.57 -3.94
C ILE A 90 -5.57 -18.92 -2.45
N GLU A 91 -4.42 -18.67 -1.81
CA GLU A 91 -4.22 -18.83 -0.37
C GLU A 91 -4.37 -17.49 0.34
N LYS A 92 -4.66 -17.54 1.64
CA LYS A 92 -4.74 -16.35 2.50
C LYS A 92 -3.40 -15.61 2.46
N GLY A 93 -3.43 -14.34 2.06
CA GLY A 93 -2.25 -13.49 1.99
C GLY A 93 -2.35 -12.20 2.78
N VAL A 94 -1.35 -11.35 2.57
CA VAL A 94 -1.18 -10.08 3.27
C VAL A 94 -1.44 -8.91 2.31
N ALA A 95 -2.20 -7.92 2.78
CA ALA A 95 -2.37 -6.64 2.11
C ALA A 95 -1.66 -5.54 2.89
N VAL A 96 -0.64 -4.93 2.30
CA VAL A 96 0.10 -3.80 2.89
C VAL A 96 -0.46 -2.48 2.34
N VAL A 97 -1.24 -1.80 3.17
CA VAL A 97 -1.99 -0.57 2.85
C VAL A 97 -1.46 0.58 3.68
N GLY A 98 -1.29 1.77 3.09
CA GLY A 98 -1.02 3.00 3.87
C GLY A 98 -2.29 3.52 4.53
N ASP A 99 -2.21 4.20 5.66
CA ASP A 99 -3.39 4.83 6.29
C ASP A 99 -4.18 5.77 5.34
N TYR A 100 -3.49 6.56 4.51
CA TYR A 100 -4.13 7.35 3.46
C TYR A 100 -4.80 6.47 2.41
N ALA A 101 -4.13 5.40 1.99
CA ALA A 101 -4.65 4.48 0.99
C ALA A 101 -5.88 3.72 1.52
N LEU A 102 -5.90 3.41 2.82
CA LEU A 102 -7.05 2.82 3.50
C LEU A 102 -8.26 3.76 3.41
N ALA A 103 -8.06 5.06 3.65
CA ALA A 103 -9.09 6.07 3.55
C ALA A 103 -9.52 6.37 2.10
N HIS A 104 -8.59 6.33 1.16
CA HIS A 104 -8.85 6.58 -0.26
C HIS A 104 -9.68 5.47 -0.88
N SER A 105 -9.23 4.21 -0.74
CA SER A 105 -9.93 3.08 -1.33
C SER A 105 -9.77 1.71 -0.68
N GLY A 106 -8.89 1.58 0.32
CA GLY A 106 -8.68 0.29 0.97
C GLY A 106 -9.92 -0.17 1.75
N LEU A 107 -10.65 0.74 2.40
CA LEU A 107 -11.77 0.38 3.25
C LEU A 107 -12.90 -0.30 2.47
N GLN A 108 -13.27 0.17 1.27
CA GLN A 108 -14.25 -0.55 0.46
C GLN A 108 -13.75 -1.94 0.03
N GLY A 109 -12.43 -2.08 -0.21
CA GLY A 109 -11.81 -3.36 -0.50
C GLY A 109 -11.99 -4.34 0.66
N LEU A 110 -11.78 -3.88 1.89
CA LEU A 110 -11.99 -4.67 3.11
C LEU A 110 -13.46 -5.05 3.31
N ILE A 111 -14.38 -4.09 3.16
CA ILE A 111 -15.82 -4.36 3.27
C ILE A 111 -16.24 -5.44 2.27
N ASN A 112 -15.76 -5.36 1.03
CA ASN A 112 -16.05 -6.38 0.02
C ASN A 112 -15.41 -7.73 0.37
N ALA A 113 -14.17 -7.75 0.87
CA ALA A 113 -13.50 -8.97 1.30
C ALA A 113 -14.31 -9.71 2.39
N ILE A 114 -14.75 -8.97 3.42
CA ILE A 114 -15.58 -9.49 4.51
C ILE A 114 -16.90 -10.05 3.96
N TRP A 115 -17.58 -9.28 3.11
CA TRP A 115 -18.86 -9.70 2.51
C TRP A 115 -18.72 -10.98 1.69
N GLN A 116 -17.64 -11.10 0.91
CA GLN A 116 -17.32 -12.26 0.09
C GLN A 116 -16.66 -13.40 0.89
N LYS A 117 -16.51 -13.26 2.21
CA LYS A 117 -15.82 -14.22 3.10
C LYS A 117 -14.41 -14.56 2.62
N ARG A 118 -13.71 -13.57 2.05
CA ARG A 118 -12.30 -13.66 1.68
C ARG A 118 -11.44 -13.38 2.90
N GLU A 119 -10.46 -14.24 3.11
CA GLU A 119 -9.56 -14.12 4.25
C GLU A 119 -8.32 -13.33 3.82
N VAL A 120 -7.97 -12.30 4.58
CA VAL A 120 -6.83 -11.43 4.30
C VAL A 120 -6.29 -10.86 5.60
N VAL A 121 -4.97 -10.77 5.73
CA VAL A 121 -4.32 -10.01 6.80
C VAL A 121 -4.00 -8.62 6.28
N VAL A 122 -4.67 -7.59 6.82
CA VAL A 122 -4.48 -6.21 6.41
C VAL A 122 -3.42 -5.56 7.32
N VAL A 123 -2.26 -5.26 6.76
CA VAL A 123 -1.21 -4.50 7.43
C VAL A 123 -1.36 -3.03 7.08
N VAL A 124 -1.72 -2.21 8.06
CA VAL A 124 -1.84 -0.76 7.89
C VAL A 124 -0.53 -0.07 8.29
N LEU A 125 0.14 0.54 7.32
CA LEU A 125 1.27 1.46 7.56
C LEU A 125 0.71 2.81 8.05
N LYS A 126 0.60 2.99 9.37
CA LYS A 126 0.07 4.20 10.00
C LYS A 126 1.19 5.17 10.34
N ASN A 127 1.39 6.15 9.47
CA ASN A 127 2.36 7.24 9.66
C ASN A 127 1.70 8.63 9.75
N ASN A 128 0.36 8.65 9.75
CA ASN A 128 -0.55 9.77 9.84
C ASN A 128 -0.38 10.81 8.71
N MET A 129 0.16 10.40 7.56
CA MET A 129 0.41 11.32 6.44
C MET A 129 0.47 10.63 5.06
N ALA A 130 0.16 11.40 4.01
CA ALA A 130 0.45 10.97 2.64
C ALA A 130 1.93 11.22 2.27
N ALA A 131 2.83 10.35 2.75
CA ALA A 131 4.30 10.53 2.73
C ALA A 131 4.93 10.74 1.33
N MET A 132 4.35 10.14 0.29
CA MET A 132 4.90 10.22 -1.06
C MET A 132 4.40 11.42 -1.87
N THR A 133 3.27 12.01 -1.50
CA THR A 133 2.58 13.04 -2.29
C THR A 133 2.64 14.44 -1.69
N GLY A 134 3.43 14.65 -0.64
CA GLY A 134 3.66 15.98 -0.06
C GLY A 134 3.47 16.09 1.44
N GLY A 135 2.84 15.09 2.08
CA GLY A 135 2.65 15.05 3.53
C GLY A 135 1.36 15.66 4.02
N GLN A 136 0.31 15.52 3.23
CA GLN A 136 -1.06 15.84 3.59
C GLN A 136 -1.51 15.04 4.82
N ALA A 137 -2.34 15.64 5.67
CA ALA A 137 -2.95 14.99 6.81
C ALA A 137 -3.89 13.84 6.37
N VAL A 138 -3.98 12.81 7.21
CA VAL A 138 -4.76 11.60 6.95
C VAL A 138 -5.77 11.38 8.08
N PRO A 139 -7.04 11.02 7.77
CA PRO A 139 -8.01 10.70 8.81
C PRO A 139 -7.61 9.43 9.57
N ASP A 140 -7.83 9.40 10.88
CA ASP A 140 -7.60 8.20 11.68
C ASP A 140 -8.79 7.24 11.57
N LEU A 141 -8.60 6.15 10.84
CA LEU A 141 -9.61 5.11 10.63
C LEU A 141 -9.47 3.92 11.58
N THR A 142 -8.54 3.98 12.54
CA THR A 142 -8.24 2.87 13.44
C THR A 142 -9.47 2.32 14.15
N LYS A 143 -10.29 3.20 14.75
CA LYS A 143 -11.51 2.81 15.45
C LYS A 143 -12.54 2.15 14.54
N LEU A 144 -12.62 2.58 13.29
CA LEU A 144 -13.51 1.97 12.29
C LEU A 144 -12.98 0.61 11.84
N LEU A 145 -11.66 0.45 11.76
CA LEU A 145 -11.04 -0.84 11.44
C LEU A 145 -11.32 -1.87 12.55
N GLU A 146 -11.23 -1.47 13.82
CA GLU A 146 -11.54 -2.30 14.99
C GLU A 146 -12.98 -2.80 15.02
N THR A 147 -13.94 -2.06 14.46
CA THR A 147 -15.34 -2.51 14.39
C THR A 147 -15.60 -3.49 13.26
N LEU A 148 -14.76 -3.49 12.21
CA LEU A 148 -14.91 -4.37 11.05
C LEU A 148 -14.17 -5.70 11.21
N VAL A 149 -12.97 -5.66 11.78
CA VAL A 149 -12.11 -6.84 11.92
C VAL A 149 -11.32 -6.82 13.22
N ARG A 150 -10.94 -8.01 13.67
CA ARG A 150 -9.99 -8.16 14.76
C ARG A 150 -8.68 -7.44 14.40
N THR A 151 -8.28 -6.51 15.25
CA THR A 151 -7.16 -5.60 14.97
C THR A 151 -6.10 -5.69 16.06
N ARG A 152 -4.83 -5.81 15.67
CA ARG A 152 -3.64 -5.75 16.54
C ARG A 152 -2.88 -4.45 16.29
N PHE A 153 -2.22 -3.92 17.32
CA PHE A 153 -1.40 -2.72 17.24
C PHE A 153 0.07 -3.06 17.49
N ILE A 154 0.95 -2.51 16.67
CA ILE A 154 2.41 -2.61 16.84
C ILE A 154 3.00 -1.23 16.61
N GLU A 155 3.83 -0.75 17.53
CA GLU A 155 4.60 0.49 17.34
C GLU A 155 5.99 0.17 16.77
N VAL A 156 6.48 1.01 15.87
CA VAL A 156 7.81 0.86 15.25
C VAL A 156 8.70 2.08 15.49
N PRO A 157 10.03 1.90 15.61
CA PRO A 157 10.81 0.68 15.30
C PRO A 157 10.64 -0.43 16.35
N GLY A 158 10.23 -1.62 15.90
CA GLY A 158 10.10 -2.83 16.70
C GLY A 158 11.06 -3.93 16.22
N SER A 159 11.03 -5.10 16.86
CA SER A 159 11.85 -6.24 16.40
C SER A 159 11.23 -6.90 15.16
N VAL A 160 12.09 -7.45 14.28
CA VAL A 160 11.61 -8.16 13.07
C VAL A 160 10.85 -9.42 13.49
N GLU A 161 11.37 -10.13 14.47
CA GLU A 161 10.88 -11.41 14.97
C GLU A 161 9.49 -11.29 15.60
N GLU A 162 9.23 -10.21 16.35
CA GLU A 162 7.92 -9.93 16.93
C GLU A 162 6.87 -9.63 15.85
N ILE A 163 7.24 -8.82 14.85
CA ILE A 163 6.34 -8.48 13.75
C ILE A 163 6.05 -9.72 12.90
N GLU A 164 7.07 -10.53 12.61
CA GLU A 164 6.96 -11.79 11.88
C GLU A 164 6.06 -12.79 12.62
N SER A 165 6.23 -12.95 13.94
CA SER A 165 5.34 -13.80 14.76
C SER A 165 3.90 -13.31 14.68
N ALA A 166 3.67 -11.99 14.83
CA ALA A 166 2.34 -11.42 14.75
C ALA A 166 1.68 -11.66 13.39
N LEU A 167 2.43 -11.50 12.28
CA LEU A 167 1.93 -11.77 10.94
C LEU A 167 1.54 -13.26 10.76
N ASN A 168 2.41 -14.18 11.17
CA ASN A 168 2.15 -15.62 11.09
C ASN A 168 0.95 -16.04 11.95
N GLU A 169 0.81 -15.50 13.15
CA GLU A 169 -0.36 -15.75 14.01
C GLU A 169 -1.67 -15.26 13.37
N GLU A 170 -1.64 -14.13 12.65
CA GLU A 170 -2.81 -13.61 11.95
C GLU A 170 -3.14 -14.38 10.68
N LEU A 171 -2.12 -14.86 9.95
CA LEU A 171 -2.28 -15.74 8.80
C LEU A 171 -2.89 -17.09 9.21
N ALA A 172 -2.47 -17.66 10.34
CA ALA A 172 -2.95 -18.96 10.81
C ALA A 172 -4.40 -18.96 11.33
N LYS A 173 -4.95 -17.80 11.70
CA LYS A 173 -6.33 -17.68 12.20
C LYS A 173 -7.33 -17.56 11.04
N PRO A 174 -8.55 -18.12 11.14
CA PRO A 174 -9.57 -17.92 10.12
C PRO A 174 -10.08 -16.47 10.11
N GLY A 175 -10.65 -16.07 8.98
CA GLY A 175 -11.23 -14.75 8.74
C GLY A 175 -10.21 -13.66 8.42
N SER A 176 -10.72 -12.50 8.03
CA SER A 176 -9.91 -11.30 7.82
C SER A 176 -9.51 -10.68 9.15
N SER A 177 -8.30 -10.14 9.23
CA SER A 177 -7.80 -9.41 10.40
C SER A 177 -6.94 -8.23 9.97
N ALA A 178 -6.60 -7.37 10.93
CA ALA A 178 -5.71 -6.25 10.70
C ALA A 178 -4.57 -6.16 11.71
N ILE A 179 -3.42 -5.67 11.26
CA ILE A 179 -2.30 -5.24 12.08
C ILE A 179 -2.01 -3.78 11.73
N VAL A 180 -2.29 -2.88 12.66
CA VAL A 180 -1.95 -1.46 12.53
C VAL A 180 -0.53 -1.26 13.05
N VAL A 181 0.40 -1.01 12.13
CA VAL A 181 1.79 -0.74 12.44
C VAL A 181 1.98 0.78 12.45
N SER A 182 2.29 1.35 13.62
CA SER A 182 2.33 2.79 13.84
C SER A 182 3.77 3.29 13.98
N GLY A 183 4.14 4.33 13.23
CA GLY A 183 5.47 4.92 13.29
C GLY A 183 5.54 6.30 12.66
N ARG A 184 6.45 7.17 13.12
CA ARG A 184 6.59 8.54 12.56
C ARG A 184 7.44 8.55 11.29
N CYS A 185 6.97 9.25 10.25
CA CYS A 185 7.74 9.37 9.02
C CYS A 185 8.91 10.36 9.17
N ALA A 186 10.15 9.86 9.11
CA ALA A 186 11.37 10.68 9.22
C ALA A 186 11.51 11.78 8.13
N LYS A 187 10.74 11.70 7.04
CA LYS A 187 10.74 12.71 5.97
C LYS A 187 10.06 14.02 6.40
N ILE A 188 9.17 14.00 7.40
CA ILE A 188 8.60 15.21 8.01
C ILE A 188 9.63 15.94 8.84
N ASP A 189 10.37 15.24 9.70
CA ASP A 189 11.31 15.88 10.63
C ASP A 189 12.37 16.68 9.88
N LYS A 190 12.76 16.24 8.68
CA LYS A 190 13.72 16.93 7.80
C LYS A 190 13.14 18.12 7.02
N ARG A 191 11.82 18.38 7.09
CA ARG A 191 11.14 19.50 6.39
C ARG A 191 10.67 20.61 7.32
N ILE A 192 10.57 20.34 8.63
CA ILE A 192 10.16 21.30 9.66
C ILE A 192 11.38 21.84 10.43
N GLY A 193 12.55 21.22 10.26
CA GLY A 193 13.85 21.69 10.78
C GLY A 193 14.61 22.59 9.82
#